data_AF-A0A820CJ27-F1
#
_entry.id   AF-A0A820CJ27-F1
#
_cell.length_a   1.000
_cell.length_b   1.000
_cell.length_c   1.000
_cell.angle_alpha   90.00
_cell.angle_beta   90.00
_cell.angle_gamma   90.00
#
_symmetry.space_group_name_H-M   'P 1'
#
loop_
_entity.id
_entity.type
_entity.pdbx_description
1 polymer ?
#
loop_
_entity_poly.entity_id
_entity_poly.type
_entity_poly.pdbx_seq_one_letter_code
_entity_poly.pdbx_strand_id
1 'polypeptide(L)' 'MTMANTKTQCFKCNKEKTTYPCKGCSKEFCLTHLTEHQQILNEELNDIINDYDQFKQRINEQKQNP' A
#
# COMPACT_ATOMS: atom_id res chain seq x y z
N MET A 1 7.96 -15.77 22.38
CA MET A 1 6.49 -15.83 22.23
C MET A 1 6.20 -16.75 21.07
N THR A 2 5.42 -17.80 21.32
CA THR A 2 5.11 -18.92 20.42
C THR A 2 4.48 -18.43 19.11
N MET A 3 5.14 -18.70 17.98
CA MET A 3 4.53 -18.53 16.66
C MET A 3 3.44 -19.60 16.52
N ALA A 4 2.18 -19.20 16.74
CA ALA A 4 1.05 -20.06 16.48
C ALA A 4 1.04 -20.36 14.98
N ASN A 5 1.28 -21.63 14.63
CA ASN A 5 1.04 -22.16 13.29
C ASN A 5 -0.47 -22.30 13.06
N THR A 6 -1.21 -21.21 13.17
CA THR A 6 -2.59 -21.15 12.67
C THR A 6 -2.49 -21.00 11.17
N LYS A 7 -3.01 -21.97 10.41
CA LYS A 7 -3.28 -21.77 8.97
C LYS A 7 -4.18 -20.54 8.85
N THR A 8 -3.58 -19.41 8.52
CA THR A 8 -4.27 -18.13 8.40
C THR A 8 -4.82 -17.99 6.98
N GLN A 9 -5.95 -17.30 6.88
CA GLN A 9 -6.63 -17.10 5.61
C GLN A 9 -6.10 -15.82 4.95
N CYS A 10 -5.71 -15.93 3.68
CA CYS A 10 -5.32 -14.74 2.93
C CYS A 10 -6.54 -13.83 2.73
N PHE A 11 -6.43 -12.57 3.15
CA PHE A 11 -7.49 -11.54 3.05
C PHE A 11 -8.00 -11.35 1.62
N LYS A 12 -7.14 -11.51 0.60
CA LYS A 12 -7.50 -11.28 -0.80
C LYS A 12 -8.17 -12.48 -1.49
N CYS A 13 -7.67 -13.70 -1.27
CA CYS A 13 -8.19 -14.87 -1.99
C CYS A 13 -8.90 -15.90 -1.13
N ASN A 14 -9.02 -15.65 0.18
CA ASN A 14 -9.72 -16.51 1.14
C ASN A 14 -9.23 -17.97 1.20
N LYS A 15 -8.03 -18.24 0.70
CA LYS A 15 -7.39 -19.56 0.81
C LYS A 15 -6.60 -19.64 2.11
N GLU A 16 -6.76 -20.73 2.83
CA GLU A 16 -5.89 -21.11 3.94
C GLU A 16 -4.51 -21.51 3.41
N LYS A 17 -3.48 -20.76 3.80
CA LYS A 17 -2.08 -21.01 3.42
C LYS A 17 -1.16 -20.25 4.35
N THR A 18 0.15 -20.37 4.16
CA THR A 18 1.10 -19.48 4.82
C THR A 18 0.79 -18.03 4.41
N THR A 19 0.36 -17.23 5.38
CA THR A 19 0.21 -15.79 5.21
C THR A 19 1.24 -15.04 6.03
N TYR A 20 1.38 -13.78 5.69
CA TYR A 20 2.26 -12.82 6.30
C TYR A 20 1.44 -11.54 6.56
N PRO A 21 1.59 -10.94 7.75
CA PRO A 21 0.91 -9.69 8.07
C PRO A 21 1.57 -8.51 7.33
N CYS A 22 0.73 -7.64 6.76
CA CYS A 22 1.17 -6.30 6.39
C CYS A 22 1.19 -5.40 7.63
N LYS A 23 2.37 -4.85 7.99
CA LYS A 23 2.55 -3.99 9.18
C LYS A 23 1.77 -2.67 9.12
N GLY A 24 1.43 -2.20 7.92
CA GLY A 24 0.69 -0.93 7.73
C GLY A 24 -0.81 -1.06 7.91
N CYS A 25 -1.41 -2.18 7.49
CA CYS A 25 -2.87 -2.36 7.50
C CYS A 25 -3.36 -3.51 8.40
N SER A 26 -2.45 -4.23 9.06
CA SER A 26 -2.74 -5.37 9.96
C SER A 26 -3.56 -6.50 9.31
N LYS A 27 -3.51 -6.62 7.98
CA LYS A 27 -4.17 -7.69 7.21
C LYS A 27 -3.18 -8.81 6.87
N GLU A 28 -3.69 -10.02 6.82
CA GLU A 28 -2.95 -11.24 6.47
C GLU A 28 -3.01 -11.53 4.97
N PHE A 29 -1.86 -11.67 4.32
CA PHE A 29 -1.77 -11.97 2.89
C PHE A 29 -0.83 -13.14 2.62
N CYS A 30 -1.13 -13.97 1.64
CA CYS A 30 -0.08 -14.84 1.11
C CYS A 30 0.98 -14.02 0.37
N LEU A 31 2.16 -14.60 0.19
CA LEU A 31 3.30 -13.93 -0.45
C LEU A 31 2.94 -13.16 -1.73
N THR A 32 2.26 -13.80 -2.68
CA THR A 32 1.85 -13.15 -3.96
C THR A 32 1.00 -11.90 -3.75
N HIS A 33 -0.07 -12.02 -2.96
CA HIS A 33 -0.96 -10.88 -2.69
C HIS A 33 -0.35 -9.86 -1.76
N LEU A 34 0.64 -10.23 -0.94
CA LEU A 34 1.40 -9.25 -0.14
C LEU A 34 2.27 -8.38 -1.05
N THR A 35 2.99 -8.99 -1.99
CA THR A 35 3.79 -8.25 -2.99
C THR A 35 2.93 -7.35 -3.84
N GLU A 36 1.81 -7.86 -4.36
CA GLU A 36 0.86 -7.06 -5.14
C GLU A 36 0.26 -5.91 -4.30
N HIS A 37 -0.09 -6.17 -3.05
CA HIS A 37 -0.58 -5.14 -2.14
C HIS A 37 0.46 -4.03 -1.93
N GLN A 38 1.74 -4.39 -1.77
CA GLN A 38 2.82 -3.42 -1.62
C GLN A 38 3.06 -2.60 -2.90
N GLN A 39 2.92 -3.22 -4.08
CA GLN A 39 3.00 -2.51 -5.36
C GLN A 39 1.88 -1.48 -5.50
N ILE A 40 0.63 -1.86 -5.22
CA ILE A 40 -0.52 -0.95 -5.27
C ILE A 40 -0.29 0.24 -4.32
N LEU A 41 0.16 -0.02 -3.08
CA LEU A 41 0.45 1.06 -2.12
C LEU A 41 1.53 2.02 -2.63
N ASN A 42 2.54 1.51 -3.35
CA ASN A 42 3.60 2.33 -3.92
C ASN A 42 3.09 3.17 -5.10
N GLU A 43 2.22 2.61 -5.93
CA GLU A 43 1.55 3.32 -7.02
C GLU A 43 0.66 4.44 -6.46
N GLU A 44 -0.21 4.15 -5.49
CA GLU A 44 -1.05 5.14 -4.82
C GLU A 44 -0.23 6.28 -4.19
N LEU A 45 0.91 5.95 -3.58
CA LEU A 45 1.80 6.96 -3.00
C LEU A 45 2.43 7.85 -4.08
N ASN A 46 2.87 7.27 -5.20
CA ASN A 46 3.44 8.04 -6.30
C ASN A 46 2.41 9.00 -6.91
N ASP A 47 1.16 8.57 -7.04
CA ASP A 47 0.08 9.41 -7.54
C ASP A 47 -0.17 10.61 -6.61
N ILE A 48 -0.19 10.39 -5.29
CA ILE A 48 -0.33 11.47 -4.30
C ILE A 48 0.85 12.47 -4.39
N ILE A 49 2.08 11.97 -4.55
CA ILE A 49 3.27 12.83 -4.68
C ILE A 49 3.18 13.67 -5.95
N ASN A 50 2.80 13.06 -7.07
CA ASN A 50 2.63 13.74 -8.35
C ASN A 50 1.54 14.82 -8.28
N ASP A 51 0.40 14.51 -7.65
CA ASP A 51 -0.69 15.47 -7.45
C ASP A 51 -0.24 16.66 -6.58
N TYR A 52 0.53 16.39 -5.52
CA TYR A 52 1.12 17.42 -4.68
C TYR A 52 2.08 18.33 -5.47
N ASP A 53 2.96 17.75 -6.29
CA ASP A 53 3.93 18.50 -7.08
C ASP A 53 3.24 19.38 -8.13
N GLN A 54 2.21 18.86 -8.80
CA GLN A 54 1.39 19.64 -9.73
C GLN A 54 0.66 20.79 -9.02
N PHE A 55 0.10 20.53 -7.84
CA PHE A 55 -0.57 21.57 -7.05
C PHE A 55 0.41 22.68 -6.64
N LYS A 56 1.60 22.30 -6.17
CA LYS A 56 2.66 23.23 -5.82
C LYS A 56 3.12 24.06 -7.03
N GLN A 57 3.24 23.43 -8.19
CA GLN A 57 3.57 24.13 -9.44
C GLN A 57 2.52 25.20 -9.77
N ARG A 58 1.23 24.86 -9.74
CA ARG A 58 0.14 25.81 -10.01
C ARG A 58 0.15 27.00 -9.05
N ILE A 59 0.41 26.77 -7.76
CA ILE A 59 0.55 27.86 -6.78
C ILE A 59 1.72 28.78 -7.14
N ASN A 60 2.87 28.21 -7.53
CA ASN A 60 4.04 29.00 -7.86
C ASN A 60 3.83 29.82 -9.14
N GLU A 61 3.16 29.25 -10.14
CA GLU A 61 2.80 29.96 -11.37
C GLU A 61 1.90 31.16 -11.09
N GLN A 62 0.87 31.00 -10.24
CA GLN A 62 0.01 32.12 -9.81
C GLN A 62 0.77 33.21 -9.06
N LYS A 63 1.75 32.85 -8.22
CA LYS A 63 2.59 33.83 -7.53
C LYS A 63 3.49 34.63 -8.47
N GLN A 64 3.91 34.02 -9.58
CA GLN A 64 4.77 34.67 -10.57
C GLN A 64 3.99 35.52 -11.57
N ASN A 65 2.70 35.26 -11.76
CA ASN A 65 1.85 36.01 -12.68
C ASN A 65 0.49 36.34 -12.01
N PRO A 66 0.42 37.42 -11.20
CA PRO A 66 -0.75 37.78 -10.40
C PRO A 66 -1.97 38.24 -11.22
#